data_AF-A0AAD8MQ47-F1
#
_entry.id   AF-A0AAD8MQ47-F1
#
_cell.length_a   1.000
_cell.length_b   1.000
_cell.length_c   1.000
_cell.angle_alpha   90.00
_cell.angle_beta   90.00
_cell.angle_gamma   90.00
#
_symmetry.space_group_name_H-M   'P 1'
#
loop_
_entity.id
_entity.type
_entity.pdbx_description
1 polymer ?
#
loop_
_entity_poly.entity_id
_entity_poly.type
_entity_poly.pdbx_seq_one_letter_code
_entity_poly.pdbx_strand_id
1 'polypeptide(L)'
;MVFNIVFFNDIVHNSHVQAFIYADQWNSMADNIEEGSIYAMSNFYTKEATGSLKPVSSKILINFSPSTTVQKLTEDDFMIPLHKFEFVDLGDLYSIAIKCPNEEYPEYSTG
;
A
#
# COMPACT_ATOMS: atom_id res chain seq x y z
N MET A 1 15.25 1.25 -9.08
CA MET A 1 14.82 0.72 -7.76
C MET A 1 13.43 1.27 -7.46
N VAL A 2 12.58 0.50 -6.79
CA VAL A 2 11.20 0.84 -6.50
C VAL A 2 10.94 0.56 -5.03
N PHE A 3 10.17 1.43 -4.36
CA PHE A 3 9.76 1.23 -2.98
C PHE A 3 8.26 0.90 -2.93
N ASN A 4 7.91 -0.16 -2.19
CA ASN A 4 6.53 -0.52 -1.89
C ASN A 4 6.19 -0.01 -0.49
N ILE A 5 5.11 0.75 -0.39
CA ILE A 5 4.60 1.26 0.90
C ILE A 5 3.16 0.77 1.05
N VAL A 6 2.81 0.28 2.23
CA VAL A 6 1.42 -0.07 2.56
C VAL A 6 0.83 1.06 3.36
N PHE A 7 -0.28 1.62 2.87
CA PHE A 7 -1.07 2.60 3.60
C PHE A 7 -2.33 1.96 4.15
N PHE A 8 -2.62 2.25 5.41
CA PHE A 8 -3.89 1.94 6.03
C PHE A 8 -4.81 3.15 5.89
N ASN A 9 -6.01 2.93 5.34
CA ASN A 9 -7.03 3.97 5.25
C ASN A 9 -8.09 3.74 6.34
N ASP A 10 -8.70 4.83 6.77
CA ASP A 10 -9.71 5.02 7.83
C ASP A 10 -10.52 3.76 8.27
N ILE A 11 -10.76 3.67 9.59
CA ILE A 11 -11.59 2.68 10.29
C ILE A 11 -12.95 2.49 9.63
N VAL A 12 -13.54 3.55 9.07
CA VAL A 12 -14.88 3.48 8.46
C VAL A 12 -14.95 2.46 7.30
N HIS A 13 -13.85 2.26 6.58
CA HIS A 13 -13.79 1.32 5.46
C HIS A 13 -12.90 0.09 5.74
N ASN A 14 -12.13 0.09 6.84
CA ASN A 14 -11.14 -0.94 7.19
C ASN A 14 -10.38 -1.42 5.95
N SER A 15 -9.98 -0.48 5.09
CA SER A 15 -9.40 -0.77 3.78
C SER A 15 -7.90 -0.49 3.84
N HIS A 16 -7.13 -1.34 3.18
CA HIS A 16 -5.68 -1.27 3.17
C HIS A 16 -5.28 -1.23 1.70
N VAL A 17 -4.44 -0.29 1.34
CA VAL A 17 -4.13 0.03 -0.04
C VAL A 17 -2.61 0.02 -0.19
N GLN A 18 -2.14 -0.66 -1.22
CA GLN A 18 -0.73 -0.62 -1.56
C GLN A 18 -0.48 0.68 -2.32
N ALA A 19 0.65 1.31 -2.02
CA ALA A 19 1.19 2.39 -2.80
C ALA A 19 2.54 2.02 -3.40
N PHE A 20 2.77 2.60 -4.57
CA PHE A 20 3.96 2.44 -5.36
C PHE A 20 4.64 3.80 -5.54
N ILE A 21 5.94 3.86 -5.25
CA ILE A 21 6.76 5.06 -5.38
C ILE A 21 8.05 4.74 -6.15
N TYR A 22 8.32 5.53 -7.18
CA TYR A 22 9.60 5.47 -7.90
C TYR A 22 10.74 6.06 -7.07
N ALA A 23 11.95 5.52 -7.20
CA ALA A 23 13.12 5.96 -6.41
C ALA A 23 13.34 7.49 -6.44
N ASP A 24 13.17 8.13 -7.59
CA ASP A 24 13.38 9.58 -7.74
C ASP A 24 12.40 10.38 -6.88
N GLN A 25 11.16 9.91 -6.78
CA GLN A 25 10.13 10.51 -5.94
C GLN A 25 10.32 10.14 -4.47
N TRP A 26 10.71 8.90 -4.17
CA TRP A 26 11.01 8.49 -2.80
C TRP A 26 12.14 9.35 -2.21
N ASN A 27 13.22 9.55 -2.95
CA ASN A 27 14.37 10.34 -2.49
C ASN A 27 14.01 11.80 -2.15
N SER A 28 12.97 12.38 -2.76
CA SER A 28 12.53 13.74 -2.44
C SER A 28 11.60 13.82 -1.22
N MET A 29 11.05 12.69 -0.76
CA MET A 29 10.07 12.66 0.33
C MET A 29 10.41 11.70 1.47
N ALA A 30 11.48 10.93 1.37
CA ALA A 30 11.89 9.92 2.34
C ALA A 30 12.02 10.51 3.76
N ASP A 31 12.57 11.72 3.87
CA ASP A 31 12.74 12.42 5.16
C ASP A 31 11.41 12.86 5.79
N ASN A 32 10.31 12.88 5.02
CA ASN A 32 8.99 13.32 5.48
C ASN A 32 8.05 12.15 5.83
N ILE A 33 8.42 10.92 5.48
CA ILE A 33 7.58 9.72 5.67
C ILE A 33 8.23 8.83 6.72
N GLU A 34 7.51 8.62 7.82
CA GLU A 34 7.90 7.81 8.97
C GLU A 34 6.85 6.71 9.18
N GLU A 35 7.32 5.49 9.40
CA GLU A 35 6.44 4.36 9.69
C GLU A 35 5.62 4.63 10.96
N GLY A 36 4.34 4.26 10.95
CA GLY A 36 3.43 4.44 12.07
C GLY A 36 2.90 5.86 12.27
N SER A 37 3.28 6.81 11.42
CA SER A 37 2.69 8.16 11.40
C SER A 37 1.47 8.24 10.49
N ILE A 38 0.55 9.16 10.80
CA ILE A 38 -0.65 9.42 10.01
C ILE A 38 -0.39 10.60 9.06
N TYR A 39 -0.81 10.44 7.81
CA TYR A 39 -0.58 11.43 6.76
C TYR A 39 -1.85 11.73 5.97
N ALA A 40 -2.08 13.02 5.71
CA ALA A 40 -2.99 13.46 4.65
C ALA A 40 -2.23 13.47 3.32
N MET A 41 -2.71 12.69 2.36
CA MET A 41 -2.12 12.60 1.02
C MET A 41 -3.09 13.13 -0.04
N SER A 42 -2.56 13.83 -1.04
CA SER A 42 -3.35 14.33 -2.17
C SER A 42 -2.55 14.34 -3.48
N ASN A 43 -3.23 14.52 -4.61
CA ASN A 43 -2.61 14.56 -5.95
C ASN A 43 -1.84 13.29 -6.35
N PHE A 44 -2.33 12.12 -5.94
CA PHE A 44 -1.88 10.82 -6.44
C PHE A 44 -2.87 10.30 -7.50
N TYR A 45 -2.47 9.28 -8.24
CA TYR A 45 -3.36 8.57 -9.17
C TYR A 45 -3.53 7.12 -8.73
N THR A 46 -4.70 6.54 -9.03
CA THR A 46 -5.03 5.15 -8.71
C THR A 46 -5.02 4.29 -9.96
N LYS A 47 -4.55 3.05 -9.82
CA LYS A 47 -4.64 2.00 -10.84
C LYS A 47 -5.31 0.77 -10.25
N GLU A 48 -5.77 -0.13 -11.13
CA GLU A 48 -6.23 -1.44 -10.71
C GLU A 48 -5.03 -2.31 -10.32
N ALA A 49 -5.11 -2.99 -9.17
CA ALA A 49 -4.10 -3.91 -8.69
C ALA A 49 -4.29 -5.28 -9.37
N THR A 50 -3.80 -5.37 -10.62
CA THR A 50 -3.92 -6.56 -11.49
C THR A 50 -2.88 -7.63 -11.18
N GLY A 51 -1.73 -7.26 -10.60
CA GLY A 51 -0.64 -8.18 -10.26
C GLY A 51 -0.97 -9.13 -9.10
N SER A 52 -0.26 -10.26 -9.06
CA SER A 52 -0.39 -11.24 -7.97
C SER A 52 0.48 -10.90 -6.75
N LEU A 53 1.50 -10.06 -6.93
CA LEU A 53 2.41 -9.57 -5.88
C LEU A 53 1.83 -8.38 -5.08
N LYS A 54 0.66 -8.58 -4.49
CA LYS A 54 0.03 -7.58 -3.63
C LYS A 54 0.00 -8.06 -2.18
N PRO A 55 0.59 -7.31 -1.23
CA PRO A 55 0.53 -7.63 0.19
C PRO A 55 -0.86 -7.34 0.78
N VAL A 56 -1.75 -6.75 0.00
CA VAL A 56 -3.11 -6.35 0.40
C VAL A 56 -4.14 -6.93 -0.57
N SER A 57 -5.31 -7.29 -0.06
CA SER A 57 -6.41 -7.82 -0.89
C SER A 57 -7.13 -6.76 -1.73
N SER A 58 -6.78 -5.48 -1.54
CA SER A 58 -7.37 -4.36 -2.28
C SER A 58 -7.10 -4.45 -3.78
N LYS A 59 -8.12 -4.12 -4.57
CA LYS A 59 -8.05 -3.99 -6.03
C LYS A 59 -7.52 -2.63 -6.48
N ILE A 60 -7.21 -1.73 -5.54
CA ILE A 60 -6.76 -0.37 -5.81
C ILE A 60 -5.28 -0.28 -5.44
N LEU A 61 -4.49 0.27 -6.35
CA LEU A 61 -3.09 0.61 -6.15
C LEU A 61 -2.93 2.13 -6.26
N ILE A 62 -2.34 2.76 -5.24
CA ILE A 62 -1.97 4.18 -5.29
C ILE A 62 -0.61 4.29 -5.96
N ASN A 63 -0.47 5.23 -6.90
CA ASN A 63 0.81 5.56 -7.48
C ASN A 63 1.13 7.03 -7.22
N PHE A 64 2.34 7.26 -6.74
CA PHE A 64 2.82 8.61 -6.51
C PHE A 64 3.12 9.28 -7.84
N SER A 65 2.76 10.55 -7.91
CA SER A 65 3.07 11.44 -9.01
C SER A 65 4.04 12.53 -8.52
N PRO A 66 4.73 13.25 -9.42
CA PRO A 66 5.58 14.37 -9.01
C PRO A 66 4.81 15.50 -8.30
N SER A 67 3.48 15.55 -8.43
CA SER A 67 2.62 16.52 -7.75
C SER A 67 1.98 15.97 -6.48
N THR A 68 2.25 14.72 -6.10
CA THR A 68 1.73 14.12 -4.86
C THR A 68 2.29 14.87 -3.67
N THR A 69 1.39 15.25 -2.75
CA THR A 69 1.76 15.91 -1.50
C THR A 69 1.38 15.01 -0.33
N VAL A 70 2.25 14.99 0.68
CA VAL A 70 2.11 14.21 1.90
C VAL A 70 2.33 15.15 3.08
N GLN A 71 1.33 15.27 3.95
CA GLN A 71 1.37 16.14 5.14
C GLN A 71 1.15 15.31 6.39
N LYS A 72 2.11 15.36 7.33
CA LYS A 72 1.99 14.65 8.61
C LYS A 72 0.89 15.29 9.44
N LEU A 73 -0.03 14.47 9.93
CA LEU A 73 -1.08 14.90 10.84
C LEU A 73 -0.57 14.76 12.29
N THR A 74 -0.78 15.78 13.10
CA THR A 74 -0.35 15.84 14.51
C THR A 74 -1.49 15.60 15.49
N GLU A 75 -2.73 15.47 15.00
CA GLU A 75 -3.93 15.30 15.81
C GLU A 75 -4.29 13.81 15.93
N ASP A 76 -4.47 13.34 17.16
CA ASP A 76 -4.85 11.96 17.53
C ASP A 76 -6.34 11.64 17.27
N ASP A 77 -7.10 12.57 16.67
CA ASP A 77 -8.54 12.38 16.43
C ASP A 77 -8.84 11.37 15.30
N PHE A 78 -7.80 10.86 14.62
CA PHE A 78 -7.92 9.79 13.65
C PHE A 78 -7.68 8.43 14.31
N MET A 79 -8.77 7.71 14.57
CA MET A 79 -8.69 6.30 14.92
C MET A 79 -8.32 5.52 13.65
N ILE A 80 -7.03 5.40 13.32
CA ILE A 80 -6.55 4.49 12.25
C ILE A 80 -5.72 3.40 12.94
N PRO A 81 -6.06 2.11 12.78
CA PRO A 81 -5.29 1.03 13.40
C PRO A 81 -3.89 0.97 12.79
N LEU A 82 -2.87 0.88 13.65
CA LEU A 82 -1.47 0.76 13.26
C LEU A 82 -1.18 -0.52 12.46
N HIS A 83 -1.92 -1.58 12.75
CA HIS A 83 -1.75 -2.90 12.14
C HIS A 83 -3.10 -3.48 11.74
N LYS A 84 -3.10 -4.19 10.61
CA LYS A 84 -4.24 -4.98 10.14
C LYS A 84 -3.75 -6.37 9.73
N PHE A 85 -4.50 -7.39 10.15
CA PHE A 85 -4.24 -8.79 9.81
C PHE A 85 -5.41 -9.37 9.02
N GLU A 86 -5.11 -10.10 7.96
CA GLU A 86 -6.05 -10.97 7.27
C GLU A 86 -5.75 -12.41 7.69
N PHE A 87 -6.63 -12.98 8.50
CA PHE A 87 -6.47 -14.36 8.96
C PHE A 87 -7.05 -15.33 7.92
N VAL A 88 -6.34 -16.43 7.71
CA VAL A 88 -6.75 -17.54 6.85
C VAL A 88 -6.76 -18.80 7.69
N ASP A 89 -7.76 -19.66 7.49
CA ASP A 89 -7.77 -21.00 8.07
C ASP A 89 -6.61 -21.84 7.53
N LEU A 90 -5.97 -22.63 8.40
CA LEU A 90 -4.86 -23.50 8.00
C LEU A 90 -5.26 -24.49 6.89
N GLY A 91 -6.53 -24.94 6.87
CA GLY A 91 -7.06 -25.81 5.83
C GLY A 91 -7.11 -25.14 4.44
N ASP A 92 -7.26 -23.82 4.41
CA ASP A 92 -7.29 -23.04 3.17
C ASP A 92 -5.89 -22.62 2.68
N LEU A 93 -4.88 -22.72 3.53
CA LEU A 93 -3.50 -22.29 3.23
C LEU A 93 -2.95 -22.95 1.97
N TYR A 94 -3.18 -24.26 1.79
CA TYR A 94 -2.71 -25.00 0.62
C TYR A 94 -3.34 -24.48 -0.68
N SER A 95 -4.64 -24.17 -0.64
CA SER A 95 -5.38 -23.60 -1.77
C SER A 95 -4.93 -22.19 -2.13
N ILE A 96 -4.46 -21.41 -1.16
CA ILE A 96 -3.87 -20.08 -1.39
C ILE A 96 -2.47 -20.21 -1.97
N ALA A 97 -1.63 -21.09 -1.41
CA ALA A 97 -0.27 -21.30 -1.86
C ALA A 97 -0.20 -21.72 -3.34
N ILE A 98 -1.14 -22.55 -3.80
CA ILE A 98 -1.22 -22.99 -5.21
C ILE A 98 -1.63 -21.85 -6.16
N LYS A 99 -2.36 -20.84 -5.66
CA LYS A 99 -2.84 -19.71 -6.48
C LYS A 99 -1.80 -18.61 -6.67
N CYS A 100 -0.72 -18.59 -5.89
CA CYS A 100 0.40 -17.68 -6.12
C CYS A 100 1.24 -18.22 -7.29
N PRO A 101 1.29 -17.53 -8.45
CA PRO A 101 2.13 -17.97 -9.56
C PRO A 101 3.61 -17.90 -9.12
N ASN A 102 4.37 -18.92 -9.53
CA ASN A 102 5.82 -18.93 -9.34
C ASN A 102 6.44 -17.88 -10.28
N GLU A 103 7.13 -16.91 -9.69
CA GLU A 103 7.92 -15.84 -10.34
C GLU A 103 7.12 -14.81 -11.15
N GLU A 104 6.59 -13.79 -10.47
CA GLU A 104 6.30 -12.50 -11.10
C GLU A 104 7.43 -11.51 -10.77
N TYR A 105 7.89 -10.75 -11.76
CA TYR A 105 8.83 -9.65 -11.52
C TYR A 105 8.08 -8.49 -10.85
N PRO A 106 8.70 -7.76 -9.91
CA PRO A 106 8.03 -6.69 -9.14
C PRO A 106 7.42 -5.58 -10.01
N GLU A 107 7.89 -5.44 -11.25
CA GLU A 107 7.38 -4.54 -12.28
C GLU A 107 5.98 -4.89 -12.83
N TYR A 108 5.47 -6.11 -12.58
CA TYR A 108 4.13 -6.54 -13.02
C TYR A 108 3.02 -6.28 -11.99
N SER A 109 3.32 -5.67 -10.84
CA SER A 109 2.30 -5.23 -9.89
C SER A 109 1.39 -4.12 -10.43
N THR A 110 1.77 -3.52 -11.57
CA THR A 110 1.12 -2.35 -12.18
C THR A 110 0.50 -2.62 -13.56
N GLY A 111 0.39 -3.89 -13.96
CA GLY A 111 -0.03 -4.32 -15.31
C GLY A 111 -1.38 -3.78 -15.76
#